data_AF-A0A2S2QAB4-F1
#
_entry.id   AF-A0A2S2QAB4-F1
#
_cell.length_a   1.000
_cell.length_b   1.000
_cell.length_c   1.000
_cell.angle_alpha   90.00
_cell.angle_beta   90.00
_cell.angle_gamma   90.00
#
_symmetry.space_group_name_H-M   'P 1'
#
loop_
_entity.id
_entity.type
_entity.pdbx_description
1 polymer ?
#
loop_
_entity_poly.entity_id
_entity_poly.type
_entity_poly.pdbx_seq_one_letter_code
_entity_poly.pdbx_strand_id
1 'polypeptide(L)'
;MLPALDFVPESDVIKCYNALLVTSYYTDNEDLLAPLLDYFENTLVGKLDRRTVKRKPPKYAITFWNCFSRVIQDLATTNNAIEGWHNCFTSLINGMHPSIWRFIDALKKEESINRLKIEQYVGGNEPSKKKKIDRAAKIKKNMYQL
;
A
#
# COMPACT_ATOMS: atom_id res chain seq x y z
N MET A 1 12.73 13.53 3.70
CA MET A 1 13.59 13.06 2.59
C MET A 1 13.80 11.55 2.60
N LEU A 2 14.11 10.88 3.72
CA LEU A 2 14.29 9.42 3.77
C LEU A 2 13.13 8.57 3.19
N PRO A 3 11.84 8.89 3.43
CA PRO A 3 10.74 8.11 2.85
C PRO A 3 10.69 8.14 1.32
N ALA A 4 11.32 9.13 0.67
CA ALA A 4 11.34 9.21 -0.79
C ALA A 4 12.18 8.09 -1.43
N LEU A 5 13.06 7.44 -0.65
CA LEU A 5 13.86 6.29 -1.12
C LEU A 5 12.98 5.10 -1.53
N ASP A 6 11.76 5.02 -1.02
CA ASP A 6 10.77 4.00 -1.37
C ASP A 6 10.36 4.07 -2.85
N PHE A 7 10.48 5.25 -3.46
CA PHE A 7 10.10 5.52 -4.84
C PHE A 7 11.30 5.61 -5.78
N VAL A 8 12.47 5.14 -5.36
CA VAL A 8 13.68 5.03 -6.18
C VAL A 8 13.84 3.58 -6.64
N PRO A 9 14.35 3.30 -7.86
CA PRO A 9 14.70 1.94 -8.25
C PRO A 9 15.56 1.26 -7.17
N GLU A 10 15.26 -0.01 -6.85
CA GLU A 10 15.93 -0.73 -5.77
C GLU A 10 17.46 -0.72 -5.88
N SER A 11 17.98 -0.80 -7.12
CA SER A 11 19.41 -0.73 -7.43
C SER A 11 20.05 0.61 -7.04
N ASP A 12 19.28 1.70 -7.06
CA ASP A 12 19.75 3.06 -6.82
C ASP A 12 19.50 3.54 -5.38
N VAL A 13 18.71 2.81 -4.58
CA VAL A 13 18.37 3.17 -3.20
C VAL A 13 19.62 3.48 -2.36
N ILE A 14 20.64 2.62 -2.41
CA ILE A 14 21.88 2.81 -1.64
C ILE A 14 22.63 4.07 -2.12
N LYS A 15 22.69 4.28 -3.44
CA LYS A 15 23.34 5.44 -4.04
C LYS A 15 22.65 6.74 -3.63
N CYS A 16 21.32 6.79 -3.72
CA CYS A 16 20.52 7.94 -3.31
C CYS A 16 20.61 8.19 -1.80
N TYR A 17 20.63 7.13 -0.97
CA TYR A 17 20.82 7.26 0.46
C TYR A 17 22.17 7.93 0.80
N ASN A 18 23.28 7.47 0.20
CA ASN A 18 24.59 8.09 0.43
C ASN A 18 24.62 9.54 -0.05
N ALA A 19 23.97 9.85 -1.17
CA ALA A 19 23.86 11.22 -1.66
C ALA A 19 23.09 12.13 -0.70
N LEU A 20 22.04 11.61 -0.04
CA LEU A 20 21.29 12.36 0.99
C LEU A 20 22.16 12.71 2.19
N LEU A 21 23.00 11.77 2.66
CA LEU A 21 23.87 11.98 3.82
C LEU A 21 24.89 13.11 3.63
N VAL A 22 25.24 13.44 2.38
CA VAL A 22 26.20 14.52 2.05
C VAL A 22 25.53 15.89 1.99
N THR A 23 24.20 15.97 2.04
CA THR A 23 23.50 17.27 2.01
C THR A 23 23.62 18.01 3.33
N SER A 24 23.63 19.35 3.27
CA SER A 24 23.79 20.23 4.45
C SER A 24 22.82 19.89 5.58
N TYR A 25 21.59 19.52 5.26
CA TYR A 25 20.60 19.13 6.27
C TYR A 25 21.08 17.98 7.18
N TYR A 26 21.73 16.96 6.62
CA TYR A 26 22.18 15.80 7.39
C TYR A 26 23.56 16.02 8.01
N THR A 27 24.44 16.79 7.37
CA THR A 27 25.76 17.12 7.94
C THR A 27 25.64 18.10 9.09
N ASP A 28 24.79 19.13 8.97
CA ASP A 28 24.67 20.19 9.98
C ASP A 28 23.89 19.73 11.22
N ASN A 29 23.14 18.63 11.10
CA ASN A 29 22.33 18.05 12.18
C ASN A 29 22.77 16.62 12.54
N GLU A 30 24.04 16.27 12.28
CA GLU A 30 24.54 14.90 12.46
C GLU A 30 24.28 14.36 13.86
N ASP A 31 24.59 15.13 14.92
CA ASP A 31 24.41 14.70 16.31
C ASP A 31 22.96 14.39 16.66
N LEU A 32 22.02 15.20 16.13
CA LEU A 32 20.59 15.02 16.36
C LEU A 32 20.04 13.83 15.57
N LEU A 33 20.52 13.63 14.35
CA LEU A 33 20.02 12.60 13.43
C LEU A 33 20.74 11.27 13.57
N ALA A 34 21.90 11.20 14.23
CA ALA A 34 22.70 10.00 14.38
C ALA A 34 21.90 8.79 14.89
N PRO A 35 21.02 8.90 15.92
CA PRO A 35 20.21 7.77 16.37
C PRO A 35 19.20 7.29 15.31
N LEU A 36 18.61 8.23 14.57
CA LEU A 36 17.66 7.92 13.49
C LEU A 36 18.37 7.26 12.31
N LEU A 37 19.54 7.77 11.92
CA LEU A 37 20.33 7.24 10.83
C LEU A 37 20.86 5.85 11.16
N ASP A 38 21.39 5.63 12.37
CA ASP A 38 21.84 4.29 12.79
C ASP A 38 20.68 3.28 12.79
N TYR A 39 19.50 3.68 13.29
CA TYR A 39 18.30 2.84 13.18
C TYR A 39 17.93 2.54 11.72
N PHE A 40 17.92 3.56 10.86
CA PHE A 40 17.55 3.44 9.45
C PHE A 40 18.54 2.55 8.67
N GLU A 41 19.84 2.71 8.89
CA GLU A 41 20.87 1.86 8.31
C GLU A 41 20.76 0.41 8.77
N ASN A 42 20.58 0.17 10.07
CA ASN A 42 20.48 -1.20 10.57
C ASN A 42 19.18 -1.90 10.10
N THR A 43 18.10 -1.12 9.94
CA THR A 43 16.77 -1.67 9.68
C THR A 43 16.44 -1.81 8.20
N LEU A 44 16.83 -0.84 7.36
CA LEU A 44 16.28 -0.71 6.00
C LEU A 44 17.33 -0.71 4.88
N VAL A 45 18.52 -0.15 5.09
CA VAL A 45 19.54 0.01 4.02
C VAL A 45 20.72 -0.96 4.16
N GLY A 46 21.11 -1.28 5.39
CA GLY A 46 22.26 -2.11 5.73
C GLY A 46 23.50 -1.25 6.01
N LYS A 47 24.08 -1.40 7.20
CA LYS A 47 25.25 -0.62 7.65
C LYS A 47 26.50 -0.95 6.85
N LEU A 48 27.23 0.07 6.38
CA LEU A 48 28.51 -0.11 5.71
C LEU A 48 29.60 -0.45 6.71
N ASP A 49 30.19 -1.63 6.59
CA ASP A 49 31.42 -1.97 7.30
C ASP A 49 32.60 -1.35 6.57
N ARG A 50 33.15 -0.27 7.15
CA ARG A 50 34.28 0.47 6.58
C ARG A 50 35.56 -0.37 6.47
N ARG A 51 35.70 -1.45 7.26
CA ARG A 51 36.90 -2.31 7.22
C ARG A 51 36.87 -3.27 6.04
N THR A 52 35.70 -3.79 5.70
CA THR A 52 35.53 -4.78 4.62
C THR A 52 34.95 -4.16 3.34
N VAL A 53 34.54 -2.90 3.39
CA VAL A 53 33.83 -2.17 2.32
C VAL A 53 32.52 -2.88 1.91
N LYS A 54 32.01 -3.78 2.76
CA LYS A 54 30.77 -4.53 2.52
C LYS A 54 29.65 -3.96 3.39
N ARG A 55 28.44 -3.90 2.84
CA ARG A 55 27.26 -3.60 3.65
C ARG A 55 26.77 -4.87 4.33
N LYS A 56 26.49 -4.78 5.62
CA LYS A 56 25.73 -5.81 6.34
C LYS A 56 24.30 -5.83 5.80
N PRO A 57 23.66 -7.00 5.66
CA PRO A 57 22.28 -7.06 5.24
C PRO A 57 21.38 -6.31 6.24
N PRO A 58 20.41 -5.50 5.76
CA PRO A 58 19.44 -4.85 6.64
C PRO A 58 18.50 -5.88 7.28
N LYS A 59 17.85 -5.48 8.37
CA LYS A 59 16.79 -6.30 9.00
C LYS A 59 15.63 -6.58 8.04
N TYR A 60 15.26 -5.59 7.21
CA TYR A 60 14.27 -5.73 6.16
C TYR A 60 14.91 -5.43 4.81
N ALA A 61 14.87 -6.39 3.89
CA ALA A 61 15.41 -6.24 2.55
C ALA A 61 14.74 -5.09 1.79
N ILE A 62 15.48 -4.42 0.90
CA ILE A 62 14.96 -3.29 0.10
C ILE A 62 13.74 -3.70 -0.71
N THR A 63 13.78 -4.90 -1.32
CA THR A 63 12.66 -5.51 -2.06
C THR A 63 11.36 -5.62 -1.25
N PHE A 64 11.45 -5.70 0.08
CA PHE A 64 10.28 -5.86 0.94
C PHE A 64 9.50 -4.55 1.11
N TRP A 65 10.22 -3.43 1.23
CA TRP A 65 9.60 -2.14 1.52
C TRP A 65 9.51 -1.22 0.31
N ASN A 66 10.26 -1.44 -0.77
CA ASN A 66 10.28 -0.60 -1.97
C ASN A 66 8.93 -0.61 -2.74
N CYS A 67 8.51 0.57 -3.18
CA CYS A 67 7.25 0.82 -3.87
C CYS A 67 7.44 1.31 -5.30
N PHE A 68 8.67 1.46 -5.80
CA PHE A 68 8.95 1.98 -7.14
C PHE A 68 8.22 1.20 -8.24
N SER A 69 8.34 -0.13 -8.21
CA SER A 69 7.69 -1.01 -9.20
C SER A 69 6.16 -0.87 -9.17
N ARG A 70 5.57 -0.73 -7.99
CA ARG A 70 4.13 -0.54 -7.80
C ARG A 70 3.65 0.77 -8.40
N VAL A 71 4.40 1.86 -8.21
CA VAL A 71 4.06 3.17 -8.78
C VAL A 71 4.15 3.17 -10.30
N ILE A 72 5.22 2.61 -10.87
CA ILE A 72 5.40 2.55 -12.33
C ILE A 72 4.34 1.67 -13.00
N GLN A 73 3.87 0.62 -12.32
CA GLN A 73 2.84 -0.29 -12.83
C GLN A 73 1.41 0.16 -12.50
N ASP A 74 1.23 1.35 -11.91
CA ASP A 74 -0.07 1.87 -11.43
C ASP A 74 -0.85 0.86 -10.58
N LEU A 75 -0.12 0.08 -9.78
CA LEU A 75 -0.72 -0.93 -8.91
C LEU A 75 -1.36 -0.25 -7.71
N ALA A 76 -2.54 -0.75 -7.32
CA ALA A 76 -3.23 -0.28 -6.13
C ALA A 76 -2.32 -0.37 -4.90
N THR A 77 -2.05 0.78 -4.28
CA THR A 77 -1.21 0.90 -3.06
C THR A 77 -1.96 0.49 -1.80
N THR A 78 -3.29 0.58 -1.84
CA THR A 78 -4.19 0.26 -0.73
C THR A 78 -4.99 -1.01 -1.02
N ASN A 79 -5.29 -1.78 0.01
CA ASN A 79 -6.24 -2.89 0.00
C ASN A 79 -7.73 -2.44 -0.15
N ASN A 80 -8.01 -1.18 -0.48
CA ASN A 80 -9.36 -0.62 -0.63
C ASN A 80 -10.30 -1.49 -1.49
N ALA A 81 -9.79 -2.10 -2.56
CA ALA A 81 -10.56 -2.99 -3.41
C ALA A 81 -10.96 -4.28 -2.66
N ILE A 82 -10.04 -4.85 -1.89
CA ILE A 82 -10.24 -6.05 -1.05
C ILE A 82 -11.18 -5.72 0.10
N GLU A 83 -11.01 -4.58 0.77
CA GLU A 83 -11.93 -4.12 1.82
C GLU A 83 -13.34 -3.88 1.26
N GLY A 84 -13.43 -3.28 0.08
CA GLY A 84 -14.69 -3.11 -0.63
C GLY A 84 -15.37 -4.45 -0.95
N TRP A 85 -14.60 -5.44 -1.38
CA TRP A 85 -15.09 -6.79 -1.60
C TRP A 85 -15.55 -7.46 -0.30
N HIS A 86 -14.74 -7.44 0.76
CA HIS A 86 -15.11 -7.99 2.07
C HIS A 86 -16.38 -7.35 2.64
N ASN A 87 -16.56 -6.03 2.47
CA ASN A 87 -17.76 -5.33 2.91
C ASN A 87 -19.00 -5.81 2.12
N CYS A 88 -18.88 -5.94 0.80
CA CYS A 88 -19.96 -6.46 -0.04
C CYS A 88 -20.30 -7.92 0.32
N PHE A 89 -19.27 -8.74 0.52
CA PHE A 89 -19.42 -10.17 0.82
C PHE A 89 -20.03 -10.40 2.20
N THR A 90 -19.62 -9.63 3.21
CA THR A 90 -20.24 -9.63 4.54
C THR A 90 -21.72 -9.24 4.46
N SER A 91 -22.04 -8.23 3.65
CA SER A 91 -23.44 -7.85 3.38
C SER A 91 -24.24 -8.96 2.68
N LEU A 92 -23.60 -9.77 1.82
CA LEU A 92 -24.24 -10.90 1.13
C LEU A 92 -24.59 -12.04 2.10
N ILE A 93 -23.70 -12.33 3.04
CA ILE A 93 -23.89 -13.36 4.07
C ILE A 93 -25.01 -12.98 5.04
N ASN A 94 -25.12 -11.69 5.37
CA ASN A 94 -26.13 -11.12 6.26
C ASN A 94 -26.21 -11.86 7.61
N GLY A 95 -25.10 -11.88 8.34
CA GLY A 95 -24.98 -12.48 9.67
C GLY A 95 -23.55 -12.42 10.22
N MET A 96 -23.40 -12.25 11.53
CA MET A 96 -22.10 -12.13 12.21
C MET A 96 -21.33 -13.46 12.28
N HIS A 97 -22.06 -14.58 12.43
CA HIS A 97 -21.51 -15.93 12.53
C HIS A 97 -22.30 -16.90 11.64
N PRO A 98 -22.08 -16.87 10.31
CA PRO A 98 -22.74 -17.81 9.41
C PRO A 98 -22.28 -19.24 9.68
N SER A 99 -23.17 -20.22 9.51
CA SER A 99 -22.77 -21.61 9.42
C SER A 99 -21.90 -21.83 8.17
N ILE A 100 -21.06 -22.88 8.20
CA ILE A 100 -20.22 -23.25 7.06
C ILE A 100 -21.04 -23.42 5.76
N TRP A 101 -22.25 -23.97 5.86
CA TRP A 101 -23.15 -24.14 4.73
C TRP A 101 -23.62 -22.81 4.14
N ARG A 102 -24.05 -21.86 4.98
CA ARG A 102 -24.42 -20.51 4.53
C ARG A 102 -23.25 -19.78 3.89
N PHE A 103 -22.05 -19.98 4.42
CA PHE A 103 -20.83 -19.41 3.85
C PHE A 103 -20.53 -19.99 2.46
N ILE A 104 -20.63 -21.32 2.29
CA ILE A 104 -20.44 -21.98 0.99
C ILE A 104 -21.48 -21.48 -0.04
N ASP A 105 -22.74 -21.35 0.36
CA ASP A 105 -23.79 -20.86 -0.54
C ASP A 105 -23.56 -19.39 -0.94
N ALA A 106 -23.08 -18.56 -0.01
CA ALA A 106 -22.70 -17.19 -0.30
C ALA A 106 -21.51 -17.11 -1.28
N LEU A 107 -20.51 -17.99 -1.14
CA LEU A 107 -19.39 -18.09 -2.09
C LEU A 107 -19.85 -18.47 -3.49
N LYS A 108 -20.72 -19.48 -3.63
CA LYS A 108 -21.30 -19.87 -4.92
C LYS A 108 -22.07 -18.73 -5.57
N LYS A 109 -22.84 -17.98 -4.76
CA LYS A 109 -23.61 -16.84 -5.24
C LYS A 109 -22.70 -15.71 -5.73
N GLU A 110 -21.62 -15.41 -5.00
CA GLU A 110 -20.65 -14.41 -5.46
C GLU A 110 -19.91 -14.86 -6.73
N GLU A 111 -19.48 -16.12 -6.84
CA GLU A 111 -18.86 -16.62 -8.07
C GLU A 111 -19.78 -16.46 -9.28
N SER A 112 -21.07 -16.82 -9.14
CA SER A 112 -22.07 -16.65 -10.19
C SER A 112 -22.26 -15.19 -10.60
N ILE A 113 -22.35 -14.26 -9.62
CA ILE A 113 -22.46 -12.82 -9.89
C ILE A 113 -21.21 -12.31 -10.60
N ASN A 114 -20.02 -12.76 -10.19
CA ASN A 114 -18.76 -12.31 -10.77
C ASN A 114 -18.58 -12.83 -12.20
N ARG A 115 -18.95 -14.09 -12.47
CA ARG A 115 -18.93 -14.67 -13.82
C ARG A 115 -19.83 -13.88 -14.77
N LEU A 116 -21.06 -13.56 -14.34
CA LEU A 116 -21.98 -12.73 -15.12
C LEU A 116 -21.39 -11.34 -15.43
N LYS A 117 -20.69 -10.70 -14.47
CA LYS A 117 -20.02 -9.41 -14.72
C LYS A 117 -18.88 -9.53 -15.73
N ILE A 118 -18.09 -10.61 -15.66
CA ILE A 118 -17.00 -10.87 -16.61
C ILE A 118 -17.58 -11.09 -18.01
N GLU A 119 -18.63 -11.90 -18.15
CA GLU A 119 -19.29 -12.14 -19.43
C GLU A 119 -19.89 -10.86 -20.03
N GLN A 120 -20.52 -10.02 -19.20
CA GLN A 120 -21.00 -8.70 -19.63
C GLN A 120 -19.86 -7.80 -20.11
N TYR A 121 -18.74 -7.77 -19.38
CA TYR A 121 -17.56 -6.98 -19.73
C TYR A 121 -16.93 -7.46 -21.05
N VAL A 122 -16.77 -8.78 -21.22
CA VAL A 122 -16.28 -9.40 -22.47
C VAL A 122 -17.23 -9.10 -23.63
N GLY A 123 -18.55 -9.07 -23.37
CA GLY A 123 -19.57 -8.67 -24.33
C GLY A 123 -19.62 -7.16 -24.63
N GLY A 124 -18.69 -6.36 -24.12
CA GLY A 124 -18.61 -4.92 -24.36
C GLY A 124 -19.54 -4.07 -23.50
N ASN A 125 -20.25 -4.65 -22.54
CA ASN A 125 -21.06 -3.90 -21.58
C ASN A 125 -20.15 -3.45 -20.42
N GLU A 126 -19.71 -2.21 -20.45
CA GLU A 126 -18.94 -1.65 -19.35
C GLU A 126 -19.83 -1.44 -18.10
N PRO A 127 -19.34 -1.78 -16.90
CA PRO A 127 -20.05 -1.48 -15.67
C PRO A 127 -20.23 0.03 -15.52
N SER A 128 -21.46 0.46 -15.20
CA SER A 128 -21.77 1.88 -14.94
C SER A 128 -20.80 2.48 -13.92
N LYS A 129 -20.17 3.60 -14.29
CA LYS A 129 -19.28 4.35 -13.37
C LYS A 129 -20.08 4.74 -12.13
N LYS A 130 -19.75 4.16 -10.98
CA LYS A 130 -20.35 4.56 -9.70
C LYS A 130 -20.06 6.04 -9.49
N LYS A 131 -21.11 6.86 -9.33
CA LYS A 131 -20.97 8.28 -8.99
C LYS A 131 -20.18 8.38 -7.68
N LYS A 132 -19.08 9.14 -7.70
CA LYS A 132 -18.29 9.45 -6.50
C LYS A 132 -19.17 10.30 -5.60
N ILE A 133 -19.75 9.71 -4.55
CA ILE A 133 -20.51 10.46 -3.55
C ILE A 133 -19.49 11.27 -2.75
N ASP A 134 -19.55 12.59 -2.86
CA ASP A 134 -18.78 13.48 -2.00
C ASP A 134 -19.26 13.34 -0.55
N ARG A 135 -18.52 12.57 0.23
CA ARG A 135 -18.84 12.28 1.63
C ARG A 135 -18.81 13.56 2.49
N ALA A 136 -17.99 14.56 2.14
CA ALA A 136 -17.91 15.82 2.88
C ALA A 136 -19.18 16.66 2.67
N ALA A 137 -19.71 16.71 1.45
CA ALA A 137 -20.97 17.38 1.15
C ALA A 137 -22.16 16.71 1.87
N LYS A 138 -22.16 15.37 1.98
CA LYS A 138 -23.21 14.61 2.68
C LYS A 138 -23.18 14.83 4.20
N ILE A 139 -21.99 14.93 4.80
CA ILE A 139 -21.83 15.21 6.23
C ILE A 139 -22.29 16.64 6.55
N LYS A 140 -21.89 17.65 5.77
CA LYS A 140 -22.39 19.02 5.92
C LYS A 140 -23.91 19.08 5.87
N LYS A 141 -24.53 18.44 4.88
CA LYS A 141 -26.00 18.43 4.73
C LYS A 141 -26.72 17.83 5.95
N ASN A 142 -26.14 16.80 6.58
CA ASN A 142 -26.72 16.19 7.78
C ASN A 142 -26.49 17.03 9.05
N MET A 143 -25.41 17.82 9.12
CA MET A 143 -25.15 18.72 10.25
C MET A 143 -26.03 19.98 10.24
N TYR A 144 -26.50 20.43 9.07
CA TYR A 144 -27.42 21.59 8.96
C TYR A 144 -28.91 21.20 9.08
N GLN A 145 -29.23 19.95 9.42
CA GLN A 145 -30.60 19.47 9.67
C GLN A 145 -30.83 19.05 11.13
N LEU A 146 -29.91 19.42 12.03
CA LEU A 146 -30.07 19.46 13.48
C LEU A 146 -30.04 20.93 13.92
#